data_AF-A0A2S9YK79-F1
#
_entry.id   AF-A0A2S9YK79-F1
#
_cell.length_a   1.000
_cell.length_b   1.000
_cell.length_c   1.000
_cell.angle_alpha   90.00
_cell.angle_beta   90.00
_cell.angle_gamma   90.00
#
_symmetry.space_group_name_H-M   'P 1'
#
loop_
_entity.id
_entity.type
_entity.pdbx_description
1 polymer ?
#
loop_
_entity_poly.entity_id
_entity_poly.type
_entity_poly.pdbx_seq_one_letter_code
_entity_poly.pdbx_strand_id
1 'polypeptide(L)'
;MSDVDYYAVLGVGPEAERDEIEDAYQRELLRAEPGRAWVLEKARAVLIDPAARADYDARVVGSALIEETVTAILEAHLYPGRKRAAPFGRSES
;
A
#
# COMPACT_ATOMS: atom_id res chain seq x y z
N MET A 1 -2.89 -4.53 10.01
CA MET A 1 -1.43 -4.49 10.25
C MET A 1 -0.86 -3.78 9.05
N SER A 2 -0.23 -2.63 9.21
CA SER A 2 0.37 -1.92 8.08
C SER A 2 1.34 -2.84 7.36
N ASP A 3 1.00 -3.27 6.15
CA ASP A 3 1.92 -4.00 5.29
C ASP A 3 3.11 -3.07 5.05
N VAL A 4 4.29 -3.48 5.51
CA VAL A 4 5.50 -2.70 5.34
C VAL A 4 5.83 -2.71 3.86
N ASP A 5 5.88 -1.53 3.26
CA ASP A 5 6.26 -1.34 1.87
C ASP A 5 7.77 -1.54 1.71
N TYR A 6 8.17 -2.70 1.18
CA TYR A 6 9.58 -3.04 0.98
C TYR A 6 10.24 -2.21 -0.12
N TYR A 7 9.46 -1.75 -1.11
CA TYR A 7 9.95 -0.84 -2.15
C TYR A 7 10.28 0.52 -1.55
N ALA A 8 9.37 1.06 -0.72
CA ALA A 8 9.60 2.31 -0.01
C ALA A 8 10.73 2.20 1.04
N VAL A 9 10.88 1.05 1.69
CA VAL A 9 11.97 0.79 2.66
C VAL A 9 13.34 0.91 2.02
N LEU A 10 13.52 0.39 0.81
CA LEU A 10 14.77 0.49 0.04
C LEU A 10 14.86 1.76 -0.83
N GLY A 11 13.73 2.47 -0.99
CA GLY A 11 13.65 3.65 -1.85
C GLY A 11 13.78 3.32 -3.34
N VAL A 12 13.25 2.16 -3.75
CA VAL A 12 13.26 1.67 -5.14
C VAL A 12 11.84 1.57 -5.68
N GLY A 13 11.69 1.58 -7.00
CA GLY A 13 10.39 1.39 -7.65
C GLY A 13 9.98 -0.09 -7.77
N PRO A 14 8.71 -0.38 -8.08
CA PRO A 14 8.22 -1.72 -8.35
C PRO A 14 8.78 -2.34 -9.65
N GLU A 15 9.44 -1.55 -10.49
CA GLU A 15 10.14 -1.99 -11.71
C GLU A 15 11.64 -2.24 -11.45
N ALA A 16 12.13 -2.02 -10.23
CA ALA A 16 13.56 -2.11 -9.94
C ALA A 16 14.11 -3.51 -10.22
N GLU A 17 15.27 -3.52 -10.87
CA GLU A 17 16.03 -4.73 -11.17
C GLU A 17 16.82 -5.21 -9.95
N ARG A 18 17.29 -6.46 -10.00
CA ARG A 18 18.03 -7.08 -8.88
C ARG A 18 19.26 -6.28 -8.46
N ASP A 19 19.99 -5.73 -9.42
CA ASP A 19 21.20 -4.95 -9.16
C ASP A 19 20.86 -3.62 -8.47
N GLU A 20 19.78 -2.96 -8.89
CA GLU A 20 19.30 -1.71 -8.28
C GLU A 20 18.82 -1.93 -6.85
N ILE A 21 18.18 -3.08 -6.58
CA ILE A 21 17.75 -3.49 -5.24
C ILE A 21 18.96 -3.71 -4.31
N GLU A 22 20.02 -4.36 -4.82
CA GLU A 22 21.24 -4.60 -4.04
C GLU A 22 21.96 -3.28 -3.74
N ASP A 23 22.13 -2.42 -4.74
CA ASP A 23 22.75 -1.10 -4.58
C ASP A 23 21.99 -0.22 -3.57
N ALA A 24 20.66 -0.24 -3.65
CA ALA A 24 19.81 0.47 -2.70
C ALA A 24 19.94 -0.09 -1.28
N TYR A 25 19.96 -1.40 -1.12
CA TYR A 25 20.19 -2.05 0.17
C TYR A 25 21.53 -1.64 0.79
N GLN A 26 22.62 -1.70 0.03
CA GLN A 26 23.95 -1.30 0.51
C GLN A 26 23.95 0.17 0.97
N ARG A 27 23.36 1.07 0.17
CA ARG A 27 23.25 2.50 0.50
C ARG A 27 22.47 2.74 1.79
N GLU A 28 21.33 2.08 1.96
CA GLU A 28 20.49 2.25 3.13
C GLU A 28 21.09 1.58 4.37
N LEU A 29 21.75 0.43 4.23
CA LEU A 29 22.41 -0.28 5.32
C LEU A 29 23.53 0.55 5.94
N LEU A 30 24.33 1.24 5.11
CA LEU A 30 25.38 2.15 5.57
C LEU A 30 24.86 3.33 6.40
N ARG A 31 23.59 3.70 6.20
CA ARG A 31 22.91 4.81 6.87
C ARG A 31 21.94 4.33 7.94
N ALA A 32 21.83 3.02 8.14
CA ALA A 32 20.81 2.43 8.99
C ALA A 32 21.20 2.51 10.46
N GLU A 33 20.23 2.92 11.27
CA GLU A 33 20.28 2.71 12.71
C GLU A 33 20.26 1.19 13.01
N PRO A 34 20.86 0.72 14.13
CA PRO A 34 20.95 -0.71 14.47
C PRO A 34 19.61 -1.46 14.51
N GLY A 35 18.49 -0.73 14.73
CA GLY A 35 17.14 -1.27 14.72
C GLY A 35 16.47 -1.38 13.35
N ARG A 36 17.07 -0.82 12.29
CA ARG A 36 16.49 -0.80 10.93
C ARG A 36 17.13 -1.83 9.99
N ALA A 37 18.30 -2.35 10.33
CA ALA A 37 19.03 -3.34 9.53
C ALA A 37 18.20 -4.59 9.21
N TRP A 38 17.44 -5.10 10.18
CA TRP A 38 16.59 -6.29 9.97
C TRP A 38 15.47 -6.06 8.95
N VAL A 39 14.92 -4.83 8.88
CA VAL A 39 13.87 -4.47 7.92
C VAL A 39 14.46 -4.39 6.52
N LEU A 40 15.65 -3.79 6.40
CA LEU A 40 16.36 -3.68 5.12
C LEU A 40 16.75 -5.05 4.58
N GLU A 41 17.24 -5.94 5.44
CA GLU A 41 17.63 -7.30 5.05
C GLU A 41 16.41 -8.11 4.61
N LYS A 42 15.28 -7.99 5.34
CA LYS A 42 14.03 -8.64 4.96
C LYS A 42 13.50 -8.10 3.63
N ALA A 43 13.52 -6.78 3.43
CA ALA A 43 13.09 -6.14 2.19
C ALA A 43 13.93 -6.63 1.00
N ARG A 44 15.26 -6.64 1.15
CA ARG A 44 16.18 -7.18 0.14
C ARG A 44 15.88 -8.64 -0.18
N ALA A 45 15.73 -9.49 0.84
CA ALA A 45 15.51 -10.92 0.65
C ALA A 45 14.23 -11.22 -0.15
N VAL A 46 13.16 -10.46 0.11
CA VAL A 46 11.88 -10.59 -0.61
C VAL A 46 12.00 -10.07 -2.04
N LEU A 47 12.64 -8.91 -2.25
CA LEU A 47 12.66 -8.25 -3.55
C LEU A 47 13.67 -8.87 -4.55
N ILE A 48 14.73 -9.52 -4.07
CA ILE A 48 15.72 -10.21 -4.94
C ILE A 48 15.21 -11.56 -5.45
N ASP A 49 14.34 -12.25 -4.70
CA ASP A 49 13.74 -13.52 -5.11
C ASP A 49 12.45 -13.24 -5.91
N PRO A 50 12.41 -13.56 -7.23
CA PRO A 50 11.23 -13.31 -8.06
C PRO A 50 9.96 -13.99 -7.56
N ALA A 51 10.08 -15.19 -6.96
CA ALA A 51 8.93 -15.91 -6.44
C ALA A 51 8.39 -15.22 -5.18
N ALA A 52 9.28 -14.87 -4.25
CA ALA A 52 8.91 -14.14 -3.04
C ALA A 52 8.36 -12.74 -3.35
N ARG A 53 8.90 -12.06 -4.37
CA ARG A 53 8.41 -10.77 -4.86
C ARG A 53 7.00 -10.90 -5.42
N ALA A 54 6.74 -11.90 -6.25
CA ALA A 54 5.39 -12.15 -6.78
C ALA A 54 4.38 -12.46 -5.68
N ASP A 55 4.75 -13.26 -4.68
CA ASP A 55 3.91 -13.55 -3.51
C ASP A 55 3.64 -12.29 -2.67
N TYR A 56 4.65 -11.44 -2.51
CA TYR A 56 4.54 -10.16 -1.83
C TYR A 56 3.59 -9.21 -2.58
N ASP A 57 3.80 -9.04 -3.88
CA ASP A 57 2.97 -8.17 -4.73
C ASP A 57 1.51 -8.65 -4.73
N ALA A 58 1.26 -9.96 -4.80
CA ALA A 58 -0.07 -10.54 -4.71
C ALA A 58 -0.74 -10.24 -3.36
N ARG A 59 0.01 -10.28 -2.26
CA ARG A 59 -0.50 -9.93 -0.93
C ARG A 59 -0.81 -8.45 -0.79
N VAL A 60 0.06 -7.57 -1.27
CA VAL A 60 -0.14 -6.11 -1.23
C VAL A 60 -1.39 -5.72 -2.01
N VAL A 61 -1.55 -6.27 -3.23
CA VAL A 61 -2.75 -6.03 -4.06
C VAL A 61 -4.01 -6.59 -3.40
N GLY A 62 -3.94 -7.80 -2.83
CA GLY A 62 -5.08 -8.40 -2.12
C GLY A 62 -5.50 -7.62 -0.87
N SER A 63 -4.55 -7.06 -0.13
CA SER A 63 -4.77 -6.23 1.06
C SER A 63 -5.45 -4.90 0.68
N ALA A 64 -4.96 -4.22 -0.37
CA ALA A 64 -5.53 -2.98 -0.87
C ALA A 64 -7.00 -3.13 -1.33
N LEU A 65 -7.32 -4.24 -2.01
CA LEU A 65 -8.68 -4.53 -2.47
C LEU A 65 -9.67 -4.77 -1.31
N ILE A 66 -9.19 -5.35 -0.20
CA ILE A 66 -10.01 -5.58 0.99
C ILE A 66 -10.28 -4.25 1.71
N GLU A 67 -9.29 -3.37 1.86
CA GLU A 67 -9.48 -2.07 2.52
C GLU A 67 -10.40 -1.12 1.73
N GLU A 68 -10.32 -1.10 0.40
CA GLU A 68 -11.23 -0.33 -0.46
C GLU A 68 -12.67 -0.84 -0.33
N THR A 69 -12.86 -2.16 -0.36
CA THR A 69 -14.19 -2.79 -0.24
C THR A 69 -14.80 -2.57 1.14
N VAL A 70 -14.02 -2.69 2.21
CA VAL A 70 -14.47 -2.43 3.58
C VAL A 70 -14.85 -0.96 3.76
N THR A 71 -14.06 -0.04 3.20
CA THR A 71 -14.39 1.39 3.19
C THR A 71 -15.71 1.65 2.48
N ALA A 72 -15.91 1.10 1.28
CA ALA A 72 -17.14 1.28 0.52
C ALA A 72 -18.38 0.70 1.23
N ILE A 73 -18.24 -0.47 1.88
CA ILE A 73 -19.33 -1.09 2.65
C ILE A 73 -19.66 -0.25 3.90
N LEU A 74 -18.64 0.25 4.60
CA LEU A 74 -18.81 1.10 5.78
C LEU A 74 -19.41 2.46 5.41
N GLU A 75 -19.00 3.09 4.31
CA GLU A 75 -19.63 4.32 3.81
C GLU A 75 -21.11 4.09 3.45
N ALA A 76 -21.41 2.98 2.78
CA ALA A 76 -22.78 2.61 2.43
C ALA A 76 -23.66 2.33 3.68
N HIS A 77 -23.08 1.80 4.76
CA HIS A 77 -23.81 1.51 6.01
C HIS A 77 -23.87 2.69 7.00
N LEU A 78 -22.87 3.59 7.00
CA LEU A 78 -22.81 4.74 7.92
C LEU A 78 -23.55 5.98 7.38
N TYR A 79 -23.87 6.04 6.09
CA TYR A 79 -24.70 7.11 5.50
C TYR A 79 -25.96 6.59 4.77
N PRO A 80 -26.99 6.06 5.47
CA PRO A 80 -28.29 5.76 4.84
C PRO A 80 -29.11 7.02 4.53
N GLY A 81 -28.54 8.23 4.66
CA GLY A 81 -29.29 9.45 4.89
C GLY A 81 -28.86 10.67 4.05
N ARG A 82 -28.73 10.55 2.73
CA ARG A 82 -28.94 11.73 1.86
C ARG A 82 -30.25 11.56 1.12
N LYS A 83 -31.35 11.88 1.84
CA LYS A 83 -32.64 12.18 1.22
C LYS A 83 -32.36 13.14 0.08
N ARG A 84 -32.71 12.76 -1.16
CA ARG A 84 -32.88 13.70 -2.26
C ARG A 84 -33.89 14.74 -1.79
N ALA A 85 -33.40 15.90 -1.36
CA ALA A 85 -34.25 17.07 -1.17
C ALA A 85 -34.86 17.36 -2.54
N ALA A 86 -36.18 17.20 -2.64
CA ALA A 86 -36.93 17.60 -3.82
C ALA A 86 -36.64 19.09 -4.08
N PRO A 87 -36.37 19.50 -5.33
CA PRO A 87 -36.19 20.91 -5.62
C PRO A 87 -37.50 21.65 -5.37
N PHE A 88 -37.39 22.76 -4.66
CA PHE A 88 -38.44 23.73 -4.42
C PHE A 88 -39.25 24.00 -5.69
N GLY A 89 -40.50 23.55 -5.71
CA GLY A 89 -41.51 24.04 -6.64
C GLY A 89 -42.21 25.24 -6.00
N ARG A 90 -41.81 26.46 -6.37
CA ARG A 90 -42.73 27.61 -6.34
C ARG A 90 -43.91 27.27 -7.24
N SER A 91 -45.13 27.48 -6.76
CA SER A 91 -46.22 27.91 -7.63
C SER A 91 -47.13 28.82 -6.83
N GLU A 92 -47.25 30.03 -7.36
CA GLU A 92 -48.15 31.10 -6.98
C GLU A 92 -49.61 30.63 -7.13
N SER A 93 -50.48 31.05 -6.20
CA SER A 93 -51.86 31.51 -6.43
C SER A 93 -52.48 31.96 -5.11
#